data_AF-A0A381X1H3-F1
#
_entry.id   AF-A0A381X1H3-F1
#
_cell.length_a   1.000
_cell.length_b   1.000
_cell.length_c   1.000
_cell.angle_alpha   90.00
_cell.angle_beta   90.00
_cell.angle_gamma   90.00
#
_symmetry.space_group_name_H-M   'P 1'
#
loop_
_entity.id
_entity.type
_entity.pdbx_description
1 polymer ?
#
loop_
_entity_poly.entity_id
_entity_poly.type
_entity_poly.pdbx_seq_one_letter_code
_entity_poly.pdbx_strand_id
1 'polypeptide(L)'
;VNLVMVIQSIQEELHSILKFNPTFELVNKMRFKISAPELLLNHHIPRFPRISLNSQFQTIEYISDSGSVVKQTPDEIPVNTLIPFKNIRNIQTKKDQLSPGQSIEMLLSERSNSVDPKQVVGILREAKACYLFPGIPFNSIKNITFDKTRIEHLIRLDECTENNPPFKRFIAGLLNENAGKPKQKKTNVKQSAPQILCLCRYSIISNLMKKLLKGIGYANAVTVEEISPEDVNLKDSEVLLKLHDCNVYDFKGQILDWRKELDQILEPLSQFVFLNDIKSVVNTEPLPLQQAELEGLKEKLLGKEKAALTMNMHAESDQLLYSQEYDVLKKIEPLATLLSDALSTSTNWESADKDASEIKLQRALLLCEDENDASEMNFKLTHVQRKLWVNPFSIQKPEDLTQLKSKIIRSYLNPGALIIKPAALKHLKKICLQTKQECKNAEKAFNRQKEILKKTKSELKMIQSKKNKLALSWLETNLKELLFRDLQLLHSDSGIAE
;
A
#
# COMPACT_ATOMS: atom_id res chain seq x y z
N VAL A 1 34.84 -27.16 -5.01
CA VAL A 1 34.29 -26.04 -5.81
C VAL A 1 32.80 -26.28 -5.92
N ASN A 2 31.98 -25.40 -5.35
CA ASN A 2 30.53 -25.51 -5.44
C ASN A 2 30.09 -24.83 -6.72
N LEU A 3 29.76 -25.63 -7.71
CA LEU A 3 29.36 -25.13 -9.01
C LEU A 3 27.90 -24.72 -8.95
N VAL A 4 27.65 -23.49 -9.39
CA VAL A 4 26.32 -22.91 -9.51
C VAL A 4 26.06 -22.72 -11.00
N MET A 5 24.88 -23.13 -11.43
CA MET A 5 24.44 -22.93 -12.81
C MET A 5 23.20 -22.05 -12.80
N VAL A 6 23.31 -20.90 -13.47
CA VAL A 6 22.23 -19.95 -13.66
C VAL A 6 21.74 -20.09 -15.09
N ILE A 7 20.45 -20.34 -15.27
CA ILE A 7 19.84 -20.54 -16.59
C ILE A 7 18.73 -19.52 -16.86
N GLN A 8 18.54 -19.12 -18.11
CA GLN A 8 17.40 -18.31 -18.55
C GLN A 8 16.24 -19.19 -19.03
N SER A 9 16.53 -20.31 -19.71
CA SER A 9 15.52 -21.25 -20.21
C SER A 9 15.88 -22.71 -19.94
N ILE A 10 14.96 -23.44 -19.29
CA ILE A 10 15.09 -24.89 -19.05
C ILE A 10 15.24 -25.65 -20.37
N GLN A 11 14.47 -25.29 -21.39
CA GLN A 11 14.42 -26.04 -22.65
C GLN A 11 15.68 -25.88 -23.49
N GLU A 12 16.26 -24.68 -23.51
CA GLU A 12 17.41 -24.38 -24.37
C GLU A 12 18.74 -24.71 -23.70
N GLU A 13 18.87 -24.43 -22.39
CA GLU A 13 20.18 -24.48 -21.73
C GLU A 13 20.48 -25.82 -21.06
N LEU A 14 19.45 -26.54 -20.57
CA LEU A 14 19.66 -27.88 -20.01
C LEU A 14 19.81 -28.96 -21.10
N HIS A 15 19.41 -28.68 -22.34
CA HIS A 15 19.46 -29.66 -23.43
C HIS A 15 20.87 -30.24 -23.65
N SER A 16 21.90 -29.40 -23.55
CA SER A 16 23.30 -29.83 -23.66
C SER A 16 23.75 -30.72 -22.51
N ILE A 17 23.21 -30.50 -21.31
CA ILE A 17 23.56 -31.26 -20.09
C ILE A 17 22.86 -32.62 -20.09
N LEU A 18 21.61 -32.67 -20.57
CA LEU A 18 20.83 -33.91 -20.65
C LEU A 18 21.47 -34.97 -21.55
N LYS A 19 22.28 -34.57 -22.54
CA LYS A 19 23.07 -35.48 -23.39
C LYS A 19 24.06 -36.34 -22.59
N PHE A 20 24.50 -35.87 -21.42
CA PHE A 20 25.44 -36.59 -20.55
C PHE A 20 24.73 -37.55 -19.58
N ASN A 21 23.42 -37.76 -19.72
CA ASN A 21 22.61 -38.60 -18.83
C ASN A 21 22.82 -38.27 -17.32
N PRO A 22 22.63 -37.00 -16.93
CA PRO A 22 22.86 -36.51 -15.58
C PRO A 22 21.92 -37.16 -14.57
N THR A 23 22.41 -37.31 -13.34
CA THR A 23 21.61 -37.68 -12.17
C THR A 23 21.16 -36.41 -11.45
N PHE A 24 19.84 -36.21 -11.37
CA PHE A 24 19.20 -35.14 -10.61
C PHE A 24 18.86 -35.65 -9.21
N GLU A 25 19.34 -34.95 -8.18
CA GLU A 25 18.87 -35.15 -6.81
C GLU A 25 17.78 -34.11 -6.51
N LEU A 26 16.64 -34.55 -5.99
CA LEU A 26 15.56 -33.67 -5.55
C LEU A 26 15.73 -33.30 -4.08
N VAL A 27 15.01 -32.26 -3.64
CA VAL A 27 15.02 -31.81 -2.23
C VAL A 27 14.60 -32.92 -1.26
N ASN A 28 13.73 -33.83 -1.68
CA ASN A 28 13.31 -35.00 -0.89
C ASN A 28 14.28 -36.18 -0.98
N LYS A 29 15.50 -35.98 -1.50
CA LYS A 29 16.59 -36.95 -1.66
C LYS A 29 16.34 -38.06 -2.70
N MET A 30 15.23 -38.01 -3.45
CA MET A 30 15.06 -38.90 -4.59
C MET A 30 16.08 -38.55 -5.67
N ARG A 31 16.61 -39.56 -6.34
CA ARG A 31 17.61 -39.41 -7.41
C ARG A 31 17.12 -40.06 -8.67
N PHE A 32 17.16 -39.31 -9.76
CA PHE A 32 16.68 -39.75 -11.06
C PHE A 32 17.71 -39.47 -12.13
N LYS A 33 17.86 -40.40 -13.07
CA LYS A 33 18.47 -40.08 -14.36
C LYS A 33 17.43 -39.43 -15.23
N ILE A 34 17.80 -38.31 -15.87
CA ILE A 34 16.90 -37.59 -16.76
C ILE A 34 17.65 -37.36 -18.06
N SER A 35 17.10 -37.95 -19.11
CA SER A 35 17.61 -37.86 -20.48
C SER A 35 16.73 -36.97 -21.38
N ALA A 36 15.57 -36.55 -20.87
CA ALA A 36 14.52 -35.91 -21.66
C ALA A 36 14.09 -34.56 -21.04
N PRO A 37 14.15 -33.44 -21.79
CA PRO A 37 13.85 -32.11 -21.25
C PRO A 37 12.38 -31.94 -20.84
N GLU A 38 11.45 -32.64 -21.49
CA GLU A 38 10.02 -32.58 -21.16
C GLU A 38 9.66 -33.16 -19.79
N LEU A 39 10.57 -33.92 -19.15
CA LEU A 39 10.40 -34.35 -17.76
C LEU A 39 10.63 -33.21 -16.77
N LEU A 40 11.14 -32.05 -17.20
CA LEU A 40 11.39 -30.88 -16.36
C LEU A 40 10.32 -29.82 -16.61
N LEU A 41 9.67 -29.37 -15.54
CA LEU A 41 8.58 -28.40 -15.60
C LEU A 41 9.05 -27.01 -15.19
N ASN A 42 8.62 -26.00 -15.96
CA ASN A 42 8.81 -24.58 -15.65
C ASN A 42 7.97 -24.09 -14.45
N HIS A 43 6.92 -24.84 -14.08
CA HIS A 43 6.03 -24.49 -12.99
C HIS A 43 5.60 -25.74 -12.21
N HIS A 44 5.15 -25.54 -10.97
CA HIS A 44 4.62 -26.61 -10.15
C HIS A 44 3.16 -26.91 -10.54
N ILE A 45 2.80 -28.18 -10.73
CA ILE A 45 1.41 -28.62 -10.96
C ILE A 45 0.78 -28.98 -9.60
N PRO A 46 -0.13 -28.16 -9.04
CA PRO A 46 -0.55 -28.27 -7.64
C PRO A 46 -1.37 -29.53 -7.30
N ARG A 47 -1.97 -30.20 -8.30
CA ARG A 47 -2.93 -31.30 -8.09
C ARG A 47 -2.92 -32.34 -9.21
N PHE A 48 -1.80 -33.03 -9.40
CA PHE A 48 -1.78 -34.20 -10.28
C PHE A 48 -2.17 -35.47 -9.49
N PRO A 49 -3.21 -36.22 -9.89
CA PRO A 49 -3.66 -37.40 -9.16
C PRO A 49 -2.65 -38.55 -9.25
N ARG A 50 -2.51 -39.30 -8.17
CA ARG A 50 -1.58 -40.44 -8.08
C ARG A 50 -2.22 -41.69 -8.72
N ILE A 51 -2.09 -41.81 -10.05
CA ILE A 51 -2.70 -42.90 -10.83
C ILE A 51 -1.72 -44.07 -10.96
N SER A 52 -2.01 -45.18 -10.27
CA SER A 52 -1.21 -46.43 -10.32
C SER A 52 -1.50 -47.24 -11.59
N LEU A 53 -0.44 -47.83 -12.15
CA LEU A 53 -0.45 -48.61 -13.40
C LEU A 53 -0.41 -50.13 -13.18
N ASN A 54 -0.03 -50.62 -11.99
CA ASN A 54 0.28 -52.03 -11.74
C ASN A 54 -0.92 -52.97 -11.93
N SER A 55 -2.15 -52.49 -11.74
CA SER A 55 -3.35 -53.32 -11.95
C SER A 55 -3.80 -53.38 -13.42
N GLN A 56 -3.25 -52.50 -14.28
CA GLN A 56 -3.71 -52.27 -15.65
C GLN A 56 -2.70 -52.79 -16.69
N PHE A 57 -1.40 -52.68 -16.42
CA PHE A 57 -0.35 -53.06 -17.36
C PHE A 57 0.30 -54.39 -16.97
N GLN A 58 0.42 -55.31 -17.93
CA GLN A 58 1.16 -56.55 -17.79
C GLN A 58 2.66 -56.33 -18.08
N THR A 59 2.97 -55.70 -19.22
CA THR A 59 4.35 -55.35 -19.57
C THR A 59 4.42 -53.98 -20.26
N ILE A 60 5.56 -53.31 -20.08
CA ILE A 60 5.88 -52.02 -20.70
C ILE A 60 7.18 -52.21 -21.49
N GLU A 61 7.16 -51.84 -22.78
CA GLU A 61 8.33 -51.80 -23.64
C GLU A 61 8.80 -50.36 -23.83
N TYR A 62 10.03 -50.05 -23.43
CA TYR A 62 10.59 -48.71 -23.51
C TYR A 62 12.09 -48.71 -23.81
N ILE A 63 12.59 -47.58 -24.30
CA ILE A 63 14.02 -47.33 -24.48
C ILE A 63 14.58 -46.85 -23.13
N SER A 64 15.48 -47.64 -22.54
CA SER A 64 16.15 -47.30 -21.28
C SER A 64 17.11 -46.13 -21.45
N ASP A 65 17.61 -45.59 -20.34
CA ASP A 65 18.63 -44.54 -20.36
C ASP A 65 19.96 -44.97 -21.01
N SER A 66 20.19 -46.28 -21.20
CA SER A 66 21.35 -46.82 -21.94
C SER A 66 21.10 -46.93 -23.45
N GLY A 67 19.94 -46.50 -23.94
CA GLY A 67 19.53 -46.63 -25.34
C GLY A 67 19.06 -48.04 -25.73
N SER A 68 18.99 -48.97 -24.77
CA SER A 68 18.57 -50.36 -25.01
C SER A 68 17.05 -50.47 -24.97
N VAL A 69 16.48 -51.34 -25.80
CA VAL A 69 15.05 -51.65 -25.72
C VAL A 69 14.83 -52.66 -24.61
N VAL A 70 13.97 -52.32 -23.66
CA VAL A 70 13.69 -53.14 -22.46
C VAL A 70 12.18 -53.40 -22.41
N LYS A 71 11.81 -54.66 -22.20
CA LYS A 71 10.43 -55.08 -21.94
C LYS A 71 10.36 -55.72 -20.56
N GLN A 72 9.59 -55.11 -19.67
CA GLN A 72 9.51 -55.50 -18.25
C GLN A 72 8.08 -55.41 -17.73
N THR A 73 7.77 -56.17 -16.68
CA THR A 73 6.57 -55.93 -15.87
C THR A 73 6.75 -54.69 -15.00
N PRO A 74 5.68 -53.99 -14.56
CA PRO A 74 5.81 -52.80 -13.71
C PRO A 74 6.61 -53.02 -12.43
N ASP A 75 6.60 -54.23 -11.88
CA ASP A 75 7.30 -54.57 -10.65
C ASP A 75 8.80 -54.82 -10.87
N GLU A 76 9.20 -55.25 -12.08
CA GLU A 76 10.59 -55.45 -12.50
C GLU A 76 11.34 -54.14 -12.78
N ILE A 77 10.61 -53.03 -12.99
CA ILE A 77 11.21 -51.72 -13.21
C ILE A 77 11.91 -51.29 -11.91
N PRO A 78 13.20 -50.89 -11.96
CA PRO A 78 13.93 -50.45 -10.78
C PRO A 78 13.28 -49.24 -10.10
N VAL A 79 13.33 -49.21 -8.76
CA VAL A 79 12.81 -48.08 -7.97
C VAL A 79 13.58 -46.80 -8.30
N ASN A 80 12.88 -45.67 -8.34
CA ASN A 80 13.36 -44.35 -8.77
C ASN A 80 13.74 -44.28 -10.26
N THR A 81 13.05 -45.05 -11.10
CA THR A 81 13.15 -44.92 -12.56
C THR A 81 12.09 -43.96 -13.08
N LEU A 82 12.50 -43.00 -13.92
CA LEU A 82 11.63 -42.14 -14.69
C LEU A 82 11.70 -42.55 -16.16
N ILE A 83 10.55 -42.89 -16.73
CA ILE A 83 10.45 -43.29 -18.14
C ILE A 83 9.75 -42.15 -18.89
N PRO A 84 10.47 -41.40 -19.74
CA PRO A 84 9.84 -40.40 -20.61
C PRO A 84 8.79 -41.06 -21.49
N PHE A 85 7.64 -40.42 -21.66
CA PHE A 85 6.55 -41.01 -22.43
C PHE A 85 6.95 -41.31 -23.89
N LYS A 86 7.77 -40.42 -24.49
CA LYS A 86 8.32 -40.62 -25.84
C LYS A 86 9.21 -41.87 -25.99
N ASN A 87 9.76 -42.37 -24.89
CA ASN A 87 10.62 -43.55 -24.90
C ASN A 87 9.81 -44.85 -24.83
N ILE A 88 8.52 -44.78 -24.51
CA ILE A 88 7.64 -45.94 -24.45
C ILE A 88 7.24 -46.31 -25.89
N ARG A 89 7.52 -47.54 -26.29
CA ARG A 89 7.16 -48.07 -27.60
C ARG A 89 5.81 -48.76 -27.56
N ASN A 90 5.56 -49.50 -26.49
CA ASN A 90 4.37 -50.35 -26.42
C ASN A 90 3.97 -50.67 -24.98
N ILE A 91 2.66 -50.86 -24.76
CA ILE A 91 2.11 -51.25 -23.47
C ILE A 91 1.16 -52.43 -23.67
N GLN A 92 1.44 -53.55 -23.00
CA GLN A 92 0.59 -54.72 -23.02
C GLN A 92 -0.35 -54.71 -21.80
N THR A 93 -1.65 -54.72 -22.04
CA THR A 93 -2.68 -54.82 -20.99
C THR A 93 -3.22 -56.24 -20.89
N LYS A 94 -4.15 -56.50 -19.97
CA LYS A 94 -4.81 -57.81 -19.83
C LYS A 94 -5.69 -58.21 -21.02
N LYS A 95 -6.10 -57.25 -21.85
CA LYS A 95 -7.06 -57.45 -22.95
C LYS A 95 -6.38 -57.29 -24.31
N ASP A 96 -5.59 -56.23 -24.49
CA ASP A 96 -4.97 -55.87 -25.78
C ASP A 96 -3.59 -55.21 -25.63
N GLN A 97 -2.87 -55.15 -26.74
CA GLN A 97 -1.64 -54.38 -26.91
C GLN A 97 -2.01 -52.97 -27.40
N LEU A 98 -1.66 -51.95 -26.62
CA LEU A 98 -2.04 -50.56 -26.88
C LEU A 98 -0.83 -49.71 -27.22
N SER A 99 -1.03 -48.77 -28.14
CA SER A 99 -0.05 -47.68 -28.31
C SER A 99 0.00 -46.83 -27.04
N PRO A 100 1.13 -46.16 -26.76
CA PRO A 100 1.28 -45.32 -25.57
C PRO A 100 0.12 -44.31 -25.42
N GLY A 101 -0.20 -43.55 -26.47
CA GLY A 101 -1.26 -42.52 -26.43
C GLY A 101 -2.63 -43.09 -26.07
N GLN A 102 -3.03 -44.19 -26.73
CA GLN A 102 -4.31 -44.87 -26.46
C GLN A 102 -4.39 -45.39 -25.02
N SER A 103 -3.27 -45.82 -24.44
CA SER A 103 -3.23 -46.28 -23.06
C SER A 103 -3.52 -45.17 -22.04
N ILE A 104 -3.05 -43.94 -22.30
CA ILE A 104 -3.34 -42.79 -21.43
C ILE A 104 -4.81 -42.40 -21.54
N GLU A 105 -5.34 -42.29 -22.75
CA GLU A 105 -6.74 -41.93 -22.98
C GLU A 105 -7.70 -42.92 -22.34
N MET A 106 -7.41 -44.22 -22.44
CA MET A 106 -8.15 -45.27 -21.74
C MET A 106 -8.09 -45.10 -20.21
N LEU A 107 -6.89 -44.91 -19.64
CA LEU A 107 -6.73 -44.77 -18.18
C LEU A 107 -7.39 -43.52 -17.59
N LEU A 108 -7.37 -42.41 -18.33
CA LEU A 108 -7.95 -41.14 -17.91
C LEU A 108 -9.46 -41.08 -18.15
N SER A 109 -10.00 -41.82 -19.12
CA SER A 109 -11.45 -41.91 -19.35
C SER A 109 -12.17 -42.84 -18.37
N GLU A 110 -11.53 -43.94 -17.93
CA GLU A 110 -12.08 -44.87 -16.94
C GLU A 110 -12.21 -44.27 -15.52
N ARG A 111 -11.39 -43.27 -15.21
CA ARG A 111 -11.36 -42.59 -13.92
C ARG A 111 -11.73 -41.15 -14.17
N SER A 112 -12.98 -40.76 -13.90
CA SER A 112 -13.58 -39.42 -14.07
C SER A 112 -12.76 -38.26 -13.48
N ASN A 113 -11.57 -38.03 -14.02
CA ASN A 113 -10.51 -37.15 -13.53
C ASN A 113 -10.32 -36.03 -14.54
N SER A 114 -10.19 -34.79 -14.05
CA SER A 114 -10.01 -33.59 -14.86
C SER A 114 -8.57 -33.40 -15.38
N VAL A 115 -7.81 -34.47 -15.61
CA VAL A 115 -6.41 -34.40 -16.06
C VAL A 115 -6.39 -34.45 -17.58
N ASP A 116 -5.80 -33.44 -18.21
CA ASP A 116 -5.53 -33.45 -19.64
C ASP A 116 -4.43 -34.49 -19.94
N PRO A 117 -4.61 -35.42 -20.89
CA PRO A 117 -3.57 -36.35 -21.36
C PRO A 117 -2.21 -35.69 -21.62
N LYS A 118 -2.20 -34.44 -22.08
CA LYS A 118 -0.97 -33.66 -22.35
C LYS A 118 -0.17 -33.31 -21.10
N GLN A 119 -0.77 -33.38 -19.91
CA GLN A 119 -0.06 -33.17 -18.63
C GLN A 119 0.77 -34.38 -18.21
N VAL A 120 0.59 -35.54 -18.85
CA VAL A 120 1.36 -36.75 -18.57
C VAL A 120 2.61 -36.76 -19.43
N VAL A 121 3.78 -36.57 -18.82
CA VAL A 121 5.07 -36.53 -19.54
C VAL A 121 5.89 -37.81 -19.39
N GLY A 122 5.49 -38.70 -18.47
CA GLY A 122 6.16 -39.99 -18.28
C GLY A 122 5.55 -40.88 -17.21
N ILE A 123 6.30 -41.91 -16.84
CA ILE A 123 5.99 -42.87 -15.78
C ILE A 123 7.07 -42.82 -14.71
N LEU A 124 6.65 -42.79 -13.45
CA LEU A 124 7.53 -42.84 -12.28
C LEU A 124 7.36 -44.19 -11.56
N ARG A 125 8.45 -44.92 -11.40
CA ARG A 125 8.52 -46.07 -10.50
C ARG A 125 8.98 -45.62 -9.11
N GLU A 126 8.09 -45.72 -8.13
CA GLU A 126 8.42 -45.57 -6.71
C GLU A 126 8.49 -46.93 -6.03
N ALA A 127 8.65 -47.02 -4.71
CA ALA A 127 8.70 -48.32 -4.01
C ALA A 127 7.41 -49.15 -4.16
N LYS A 128 6.23 -48.50 -4.12
CA LYS A 128 4.93 -49.20 -4.03
C LYS A 128 4.32 -49.58 -5.38
N ALA A 129 4.52 -48.78 -6.43
CA ALA A 129 3.96 -49.01 -7.75
C ALA A 129 4.65 -48.14 -8.83
N CYS A 130 4.27 -48.36 -10.08
CA CYS A 130 4.43 -47.43 -11.19
C CYS A 130 3.25 -46.46 -11.25
N TYR A 131 3.52 -45.17 -11.40
CA TYR A 131 2.54 -44.11 -11.47
C TYR A 131 2.70 -43.26 -12.72
N LEU A 132 1.59 -42.73 -13.23
CA LEU A 132 1.66 -41.63 -14.19
C LEU A 132 2.35 -40.42 -13.54
N PHE A 133 3.20 -39.75 -14.31
CA PHE A 133 4.06 -38.70 -13.80
C PHE A 133 3.96 -37.42 -14.65
N PRO A 134 3.70 -36.26 -14.02
CA PRO A 134 3.53 -35.00 -14.74
C PRO A 134 4.84 -34.26 -15.00
N GLY A 135 5.96 -34.73 -14.43
CA GLY A 135 7.26 -34.08 -14.54
C GLY A 135 7.78 -33.58 -13.20
N ILE A 136 9.06 -33.24 -13.16
CA ILE A 136 9.76 -32.69 -12.01
C ILE A 136 9.68 -31.16 -12.10
N PRO A 137 9.07 -30.48 -11.12
CA PRO A 137 9.18 -29.04 -11.00
C PRO A 137 10.65 -28.65 -10.81
N PHE A 138 11.13 -27.68 -11.60
CA PHE A 138 12.50 -27.20 -11.51
C PHE A 138 12.91 -26.82 -10.08
N ASN A 139 12.00 -26.19 -9.33
CA ASN A 139 12.24 -25.74 -7.96
C ASN A 139 12.50 -26.88 -6.96
N SER A 140 12.12 -28.11 -7.32
CA SER A 140 12.35 -29.32 -6.53
C SER A 140 13.73 -29.94 -6.75
N ILE A 141 14.50 -29.48 -7.75
CA ILE A 141 15.86 -29.94 -8.01
C ILE A 141 16.79 -29.35 -6.95
N LYS A 142 17.56 -30.22 -6.30
CA LYS A 142 18.56 -29.84 -5.32
C LYS A 142 19.93 -29.72 -5.98
N ASN A 143 20.38 -30.74 -6.70
CA ASN A 143 21.66 -30.72 -7.41
C ASN A 143 21.60 -31.59 -8.67
N ILE A 144 22.57 -31.39 -9.56
CA ILE A 144 22.77 -32.21 -10.77
C ILE A 144 24.20 -32.76 -10.72
N THR A 145 24.35 -34.05 -11.00
CA THR A 145 25.66 -34.70 -11.13
C THR A 145 25.77 -35.38 -12.49
N PHE A 146 26.82 -35.09 -13.23
CA PHE A 146 27.19 -35.81 -14.45
C PHE A 146 28.72 -35.96 -14.52
N ASP A 147 29.19 -37.12 -14.96
CA ASP A 147 30.60 -37.52 -14.90
C ASP A 147 31.22 -37.34 -13.51
N LYS A 148 32.14 -36.38 -13.37
CA LYS A 148 32.82 -35.98 -12.12
C LYS A 148 32.38 -34.59 -11.63
N THR A 149 31.44 -33.97 -12.34
CA THR A 149 30.99 -32.61 -12.09
C THR A 149 29.68 -32.63 -11.32
N ARG A 150 29.65 -31.92 -10.20
CA ARG A 150 28.44 -31.73 -9.40
C ARG A 150 28.09 -30.25 -9.33
N ILE A 151 26.92 -29.93 -9.84
CA ILE A 151 26.30 -28.61 -9.77
C ILE A 151 25.41 -28.61 -8.54
N GLU A 152 25.85 -27.92 -7.48
CA GLU A 152 25.17 -27.89 -6.18
C GLU A 152 23.92 -27.01 -6.19
N HIS A 153 23.87 -26.03 -7.09
CA HIS A 153 22.75 -25.10 -7.18
C HIS A 153 22.39 -24.81 -8.63
N LEU A 154 21.11 -24.95 -8.95
CA LEU A 154 20.53 -24.66 -10.24
C LEU A 154 19.48 -23.57 -10.07
N ILE A 155 19.70 -22.41 -10.67
CA ILE A 155 18.94 -21.19 -10.42
C ILE A 155 18.44 -20.63 -11.75
N ARG A 156 17.22 -20.12 -11.77
CA ARG A 156 16.70 -19.36 -12.90
C ARG A 156 17.02 -17.88 -12.75
N LEU A 157 17.54 -17.26 -13.80
CA LEU A 157 17.98 -15.86 -13.78
C LEU A 157 16.81 -14.90 -13.43
N ASP A 158 15.62 -15.18 -13.95
CA ASP A 158 14.40 -14.41 -13.72
C ASP A 158 13.76 -14.66 -12.33
N GLU A 159 14.28 -15.63 -11.56
CA GLU A 159 13.74 -16.03 -10.27
C GLU A 159 14.75 -15.92 -9.11
N CYS A 160 15.78 -15.08 -9.26
CA CYS A 160 16.79 -14.78 -8.22
C CYS A 160 16.22 -13.94 -7.06
N THR A 161 15.30 -14.49 -6.27
CA THR A 161 14.67 -13.81 -5.12
C THR A 161 14.65 -14.70 -3.88
N GLU A 162 14.66 -14.13 -2.67
CA GLU A 162 14.62 -14.90 -1.41
C GLU A 162 13.34 -15.75 -1.24
N ASN A 163 12.29 -15.42 -1.99
CA ASN A 163 11.04 -16.16 -2.04
C ASN A 163 11.13 -17.41 -2.93
N ASN A 164 12.13 -17.50 -3.81
CA ASN A 164 12.36 -18.65 -4.67
C ASN A 164 13.17 -19.74 -3.92
N PRO A 165 12.64 -20.99 -3.78
CA PRO A 165 13.31 -22.01 -2.99
C PRO A 165 14.73 -22.39 -3.46
N PRO A 166 15.00 -22.62 -4.76
CA PRO A 166 16.37 -22.75 -5.28
C PRO A 166 17.34 -21.63 -4.86
N PHE A 167 16.96 -20.36 -5.05
CA PHE A 167 17.81 -19.21 -4.71
C PHE A 167 18.06 -19.12 -3.20
N LYS A 168 17.01 -19.31 -2.38
CA LYS A 168 17.13 -19.38 -0.92
C LYS A 168 18.08 -20.47 -0.44
N ARG A 169 18.06 -21.66 -1.08
CA ARG A 169 19.00 -22.76 -0.77
C ARG A 169 20.44 -22.40 -1.14
N PHE A 170 20.64 -21.70 -2.25
CA PHE A 170 21.96 -21.22 -2.66
C PHE A 170 22.55 -20.23 -1.65
N ILE A 171 21.79 -19.22 -1.24
CA ILE A 171 22.21 -18.27 -0.21
C ILE A 171 22.53 -18.99 1.11
N ALA A 172 21.67 -19.93 1.53
CA ALA A 172 21.94 -20.74 2.72
C ALA A 172 23.20 -21.63 2.57
N GLY A 173 23.49 -22.12 1.36
CA GLY A 173 24.71 -22.87 1.03
C GLY A 173 25.96 -22.01 1.19
N LEU A 174 25.98 -20.81 0.61
CA LEU A 174 27.06 -19.85 0.76
C LEU A 174 27.32 -19.48 2.23
N LEU A 175 26.25 -19.26 3.00
CA LEU A 175 26.35 -18.97 4.44
C LEU A 175 26.95 -20.15 5.22
N ASN A 176 26.64 -21.39 4.84
CA ASN A 176 27.14 -22.60 5.50
C ASN A 176 28.56 -23.01 5.05
N GLU A 177 28.97 -22.74 3.82
CA GLU A 177 30.34 -22.98 3.34
C GLU A 177 31.35 -22.07 4.03
N ASN A 178 30.92 -20.85 4.39
CA ASN A 178 31.68 -19.96 5.27
C ASN A 178 31.80 -20.49 6.71
N ALA A 179 30.97 -21.45 7.13
CA ALA A 179 31.08 -22.15 8.42
C ALA A 179 32.08 -23.33 8.39
N GLY A 180 32.60 -23.67 7.20
CA GLY A 180 33.58 -24.74 6.97
C GLY A 180 35.05 -24.32 7.12
N LYS A 181 35.35 -23.07 7.50
CA LYS A 181 36.66 -22.74 8.11
C LYS A 181 36.79 -23.57 9.40
N PRO A 182 37.96 -24.18 9.69
CA PRO A 182 38.09 -25.04 10.85
C PRO A 182 37.62 -24.29 12.07
N LYS A 183 36.70 -24.90 12.82
CA LYS A 183 36.39 -24.47 14.19
C LYS A 183 37.72 -24.39 14.92
N GLN A 184 38.25 -23.18 15.07
CA GLN A 184 39.16 -22.89 16.16
C GLN A 184 38.48 -23.46 17.41
N LYS A 185 39.24 -24.21 18.19
CA LYS A 185 38.82 -24.67 19.51
C LYS A 185 38.03 -23.53 20.15
N LYS A 186 36.82 -23.81 20.63
CA LYS A 186 36.11 -22.91 21.54
C LYS A 186 36.96 -22.75 22.79
N THR A 187 38.01 -21.95 22.73
CA THR A 187 38.26 -20.99 23.78
C THR A 187 37.04 -20.11 23.76
N ASN A 188 36.28 -20.11 24.86
CA ASN A 188 35.26 -19.12 25.12
C ASN A 188 35.92 -17.75 25.11
N VAL A 189 36.10 -17.18 23.93
CA VAL A 189 36.28 -15.76 23.72
C VAL A 189 35.10 -15.39 22.83
N LYS A 190 34.14 -14.66 23.41
CA LYS A 190 33.13 -13.95 22.64
C LYS A 190 33.89 -13.12 21.59
N GLN A 191 33.91 -13.53 20.33
CA GLN A 191 34.15 -12.56 19.25
C GLN A 191 32.86 -11.74 19.17
N SER A 192 32.88 -10.57 19.80
CA SER A 192 31.85 -9.55 19.59
C SER A 192 31.82 -9.21 18.12
N ALA A 193 30.66 -9.29 17.47
CA ALA A 193 30.50 -8.61 16.18
C ALA A 193 30.93 -7.15 16.36
N PRO A 194 31.74 -6.58 15.44
CA PRO A 194 32.24 -5.23 15.57
C PRO A 194 31.05 -4.29 15.79
N GLN A 195 31.12 -3.49 16.85
CA GLN A 195 30.10 -2.49 17.10
C GLN A 195 30.27 -1.39 16.06
N ILE A 196 29.26 -1.25 15.19
CA ILE A 196 29.23 -0.22 14.15
C ILE A 196 28.53 1.00 14.73
N LEU A 197 29.25 2.12 14.74
CA LEU A 197 28.71 3.42 15.09
C LEU A 197 28.29 4.15 13.81
N CYS A 198 27.03 4.57 13.73
CA CYS A 198 26.49 5.29 12.59
C CYS A 198 26.13 6.72 13.00
N LEU A 199 26.84 7.70 12.44
CA LEU A 199 26.68 9.12 12.76
C LEU A 199 25.90 9.86 11.68
N CYS A 200 24.62 10.08 11.92
CA CYS A 200 23.75 10.79 10.98
C CYS A 200 22.84 11.77 11.71
N ARG A 201 22.72 12.98 11.15
CA ARG A 201 21.79 14.02 11.63
C ARG A 201 20.30 13.70 11.39
N TYR A 202 20.00 12.68 10.59
CA TYR A 202 18.64 12.33 10.21
C TYR A 202 18.22 11.01 10.84
N SER A 203 17.27 11.07 11.78
CA SER A 203 16.75 9.89 12.47
C SER A 203 16.21 8.82 11.52
N ILE A 204 15.61 9.21 10.39
CA ILE A 204 15.11 8.25 9.38
C ILE A 204 16.23 7.47 8.70
N ILE A 205 17.36 8.12 8.40
CA ILE A 205 18.53 7.48 7.79
C ILE A 205 19.20 6.57 8.81
N SER A 206 19.35 7.03 10.06
CA SER A 206 19.82 6.22 11.18
C SER A 206 19.00 4.94 11.34
N ASN A 207 17.67 5.05 11.31
CA ASN A 207 16.76 3.89 11.40
C ASN A 207 16.89 2.94 10.21
N LEU A 208 16.99 3.47 8.98
CA LEU A 208 17.24 2.66 7.79
C LEU A 208 18.59 1.93 7.89
N MET A 209 19.66 2.62 8.28
CA MET A 209 20.97 2.01 8.45
C MET A 209 20.98 0.90 9.50
N LYS A 210 20.34 1.11 10.66
CA LYS A 210 20.15 0.03 11.66
C LYS A 210 19.42 -1.17 11.08
N LYS A 211 18.35 -0.96 10.31
CA LYS A 211 17.59 -2.02 9.65
C LYS A 211 18.46 -2.79 8.66
N LEU A 212 19.21 -2.07 7.81
CA LEU A 212 20.07 -2.67 6.79
C LEU A 212 21.25 -3.44 7.39
N LEU A 213 21.96 -2.83 8.34
CA LEU A 213 23.08 -3.45 9.07
C LEU A 213 22.64 -4.71 9.82
N LYS A 214 21.48 -4.67 10.49
CA LYS A 214 20.90 -5.86 11.13
C LYS A 214 20.57 -6.96 10.10
N GLY A 215 20.08 -6.58 8.93
CA GLY A 215 19.77 -7.50 7.82
C GLY A 215 20.98 -8.28 7.32
N ILE A 216 22.17 -7.67 7.35
CA ILE A 216 23.44 -8.30 6.93
C ILE A 216 24.24 -8.93 8.08
N GLY A 217 23.68 -8.98 9.30
CA GLY A 217 24.26 -9.70 10.45
C GLY A 217 24.90 -8.83 11.55
N TYR A 218 24.96 -7.50 11.40
CA TYR A 218 25.47 -6.59 12.43
C TYR A 218 24.36 -6.18 13.41
N ALA A 219 24.12 -7.02 14.41
CA ALA A 219 23.09 -6.78 15.43
C ALA A 219 23.44 -5.65 16.43
N ASN A 220 24.73 -5.32 16.57
CA ASN A 220 25.26 -4.33 17.52
C ASN A 220 25.51 -2.96 16.87
N ALA A 221 24.59 -2.49 16.01
CA ALA A 221 24.68 -1.18 15.37
C ALA A 221 24.09 -0.09 16.27
N VAL A 222 24.91 0.88 16.66
CA VAL A 222 24.50 2.06 17.44
C VAL A 222 24.43 3.26 16.50
N THR A 223 23.32 4.01 16.54
CA THR A 223 23.22 5.28 15.81
C THR A 223 23.25 6.41 16.80
N VAL A 224 24.04 7.43 16.51
CA VAL A 224 24.18 8.62 17.33
C VAL A 224 24.04 9.83 16.41
N GLU A 225 23.36 10.87 16.88
CA GLU A 225 23.17 12.11 16.10
C GLU A 225 24.36 13.07 16.28
N GLU A 226 24.97 13.07 17.47
CA GLU A 226 26.14 13.88 17.83
C GLU A 226 27.02 13.14 18.85
N ILE A 227 28.33 13.16 18.66
CA ILE A 227 29.28 12.56 19.61
C ILE A 227 29.69 13.63 20.63
N SER A 228 29.39 13.42 21.91
CA SER A 228 29.95 14.22 22.98
C SER A 228 31.28 13.62 23.48
N PRO A 229 32.25 14.43 23.96
CA PRO A 229 33.50 13.94 24.53
C PRO A 229 33.31 13.02 25.75
N GLU A 230 32.13 13.09 26.38
CA GLU A 230 31.76 12.36 27.59
C GLU A 230 31.11 10.99 27.28
N ASP A 231 30.86 10.67 26.00
CA ASP A 231 30.22 9.42 25.59
C ASP A 231 31.16 8.22 25.77
N VAL A 232 31.05 7.56 26.93
CA VAL A 232 31.83 6.36 27.32
C VAL A 232 31.68 5.18 26.34
N ASN A 233 30.61 5.14 25.54
CA ASN A 233 30.27 4.05 24.62
C ASN A 233 31.10 3.97 23.33
N LEU A 234 32.01 4.92 23.09
CA LEU A 234 32.82 4.99 21.86
C LEU A 234 34.04 4.05 21.86
N LYS A 235 34.52 3.63 23.04
CA LYS A 235 35.77 2.88 23.18
C LYS A 235 35.70 1.45 22.63
N ASP A 236 34.50 0.89 22.51
CA ASP A 236 34.26 -0.49 22.08
C ASP A 236 33.80 -0.61 20.62
N SER A 237 33.65 0.52 19.91
CA SER A 237 33.20 0.55 18.52
C SER A 237 34.39 0.43 17.55
N GLU A 238 34.38 -0.59 16.70
CA GLU A 238 35.48 -0.90 15.78
C GLU A 238 35.38 -0.14 14.46
N VAL A 239 34.16 0.22 14.03
CA VAL A 239 33.90 0.92 12.77
C VAL A 239 32.97 2.10 13.00
N LEU A 240 33.35 3.26 12.46
CA LEU A 240 32.55 4.47 12.38
C LEU A 240 32.09 4.73 10.95
N LEU A 241 30.77 4.74 10.72
CA LEU A 241 30.12 5.24 9.51
C LEU A 241 29.82 6.74 9.69
N LYS A 242 30.62 7.59 9.05
CA LYS A 242 30.46 9.05 9.08
C LYS A 242 29.51 9.48 7.95
N LEU A 243 28.25 9.76 8.31
CA LEU A 243 27.20 10.24 7.41
C LEU A 243 26.94 11.76 7.53
N HIS A 244 27.55 12.41 8.52
CA HIS A 244 27.50 13.86 8.66
C HIS A 244 28.84 14.39 9.19
N ASP A 245 29.09 15.70 9.02
CA ASP A 245 30.32 16.27 9.54
C ASP A 245 30.29 16.38 11.05
N CYS A 246 31.35 15.87 11.66
CA CYS A 246 31.54 15.82 13.09
C CYS A 246 33.03 15.72 13.36
N ASN A 247 33.44 16.43 14.41
CA ASN A 247 34.81 16.48 14.89
C ASN A 247 35.06 15.25 15.77
N VAL A 248 35.60 14.20 15.18
CA VAL A 248 35.95 12.97 15.89
C VAL A 248 37.46 12.97 16.11
N TYR A 249 37.91 13.58 17.21
CA TYR A 249 39.35 13.75 17.48
C TYR A 249 40.01 12.50 18.08
N ASP A 250 39.25 11.56 18.66
CA ASP A 250 39.79 10.44 19.47
C ASP A 250 39.27 9.04 19.10
N PHE A 251 38.67 8.82 17.93
CA PHE A 251 38.19 7.49 17.52
C PHE A 251 39.35 6.62 17.02
N LYS A 252 39.57 5.48 17.68
CA LYS A 252 40.67 4.55 17.39
C LYS A 252 40.34 3.47 16.36
N GLY A 253 39.06 3.31 15.99
CA GLY A 253 38.61 2.33 15.01
C GLY A 253 38.69 2.82 13.57
N GLN A 254 38.20 2.00 12.62
CA GLN A 254 38.16 2.34 11.20
C GLN A 254 37.06 3.36 10.90
N ILE A 255 37.38 4.41 10.15
CA ILE A 255 36.41 5.43 9.74
C ILE A 255 36.07 5.24 8.26
N LEU A 256 34.79 5.06 7.99
CA LEU A 256 34.21 5.07 6.65
C LEU A 256 33.44 6.38 6.46
N ASP A 257 33.96 7.24 5.59
CA ASP A 257 33.38 8.54 5.31
C ASP A 257 32.47 8.45 4.08
N TRP A 258 31.16 8.53 4.31
CA TRP A 258 30.13 8.50 3.26
C TRP A 258 29.44 9.85 3.09
N ARG A 259 30.03 10.95 3.58
CA ARG A 259 29.40 12.27 3.53
C ARG A 259 29.08 12.70 2.09
N LYS A 260 30.05 12.56 1.19
CA LYS A 260 29.88 13.00 -0.21
C LYS A 260 28.82 12.17 -0.92
N GLU A 261 28.84 10.86 -0.73
CA GLU A 261 27.85 9.96 -1.31
C GLU A 261 26.46 10.21 -0.71
N LEU A 262 26.38 10.47 0.59
CA LEU A 262 25.11 10.84 1.21
C LEU A 262 24.58 12.16 0.64
N ASP A 263 25.43 13.18 0.48
CA ASP A 263 25.01 14.45 -0.11
C ASP A 263 24.45 14.25 -1.53
N GLN A 264 25.08 13.39 -2.34
CA GLN A 264 24.59 13.01 -3.67
C GLN A 264 23.24 12.27 -3.61
N ILE A 265 23.06 11.37 -2.63
CA ILE A 265 21.79 10.67 -2.43
C ILE A 265 20.69 11.63 -1.98
N LEU A 266 21.03 12.65 -1.19
CA LEU A 266 20.07 13.61 -0.64
C LEU A 266 19.70 14.73 -1.60
N GLU A 267 20.59 15.09 -2.53
CA GLU A 267 20.37 16.17 -3.50
C GLU A 267 19.04 16.03 -4.27
N PRO A 268 18.68 14.86 -4.85
CA PRO A 268 17.40 14.69 -5.54
C PRO A 268 16.17 14.83 -4.63
N LEU A 269 16.32 14.56 -3.34
CA LEU A 269 15.25 14.70 -2.34
C LEU A 269 15.14 16.12 -1.78
N SER A 270 16.11 16.99 -2.09
CA SER A 270 16.05 18.39 -1.71
C SER A 270 14.77 19.04 -2.25
N GLN A 271 14.12 19.84 -1.38
CA GLN A 271 12.84 20.52 -1.64
C GLN A 271 11.66 19.58 -1.95
N PHE A 272 11.85 18.26 -1.92
CA PHE A 272 10.80 17.28 -2.17
C PHE A 272 10.14 16.83 -0.87
N VAL A 273 10.96 16.43 0.12
CA VAL A 273 10.48 15.96 1.43
C VAL A 273 11.32 16.56 2.55
N PHE A 274 10.68 16.78 3.71
CA PHE A 274 11.38 17.05 4.95
C PHE A 274 11.71 15.71 5.62
N LEU A 275 12.99 15.31 5.59
CA LEU A 275 13.42 14.01 6.09
C LEU A 275 13.08 13.78 7.56
N ASN A 276 13.10 14.85 8.37
CA ASN A 276 12.74 14.81 9.78
C ASN A 276 11.25 14.52 10.03
N ASP A 277 10.38 14.81 9.05
CA ASP A 277 8.93 14.60 9.16
C ASP A 277 8.51 13.19 8.72
N ILE A 278 9.43 12.40 8.18
CA ILE A 278 9.16 11.04 7.71
C ILE A 278 9.10 10.11 8.92
N LYS A 279 7.88 9.76 9.35
CA LYS A 279 7.65 8.75 10.38
C LYS A 279 8.07 7.36 9.88
N SER A 280 8.74 6.60 10.75
CA SER A 280 9.35 5.30 10.47
C SER A 280 8.31 4.18 10.30
N VAL A 281 7.55 4.15 9.21
CA VAL A 281 6.77 2.96 8.84
C VAL A 281 6.53 2.95 7.33
N VAL A 282 7.13 1.99 6.61
CA VAL A 282 6.40 1.17 5.63
C VAL A 282 7.06 -0.21 5.52
N ASN A 283 6.28 -1.27 5.80
CA ASN A 283 6.59 -2.67 5.49
C ASN A 283 6.37 -2.97 3.99
N THR A 284 6.95 -2.17 3.12
CA THR A 284 6.96 -2.47 1.68
C THR A 284 8.39 -2.73 1.28
N GLU A 285 8.63 -3.87 0.64
CA GLU A 285 9.89 -4.11 -0.06
C GLU A 285 10.10 -2.95 -1.05
N PRO A 286 11.21 -2.19 -0.92
CA PRO A 286 11.49 -1.13 -1.86
C PRO A 286 11.73 -1.71 -3.24
N LEU A 287 11.10 -1.11 -4.25
CA LEU A 287 11.55 -1.34 -5.62
C LEU A 287 12.85 -0.55 -5.83
N PRO A 288 13.86 -1.16 -6.47
CA PRO A 288 15.02 -0.42 -6.94
C PRO A 288 14.55 0.67 -7.90
N LEU A 289 15.00 1.90 -7.67
CA LEU A 289 14.59 3.09 -8.41
C LEU A 289 15.81 3.73 -9.04
N GLN A 290 15.77 3.92 -10.36
CA GLN A 290 16.79 4.72 -11.05
C GLN A 290 16.53 6.22 -10.84
N GLN A 291 17.57 7.04 -10.94
CA GLN A 291 17.45 8.50 -10.74
C GLN A 291 16.44 9.14 -11.71
N ALA A 292 16.47 8.75 -12.99
CA ALA A 292 15.53 9.28 -13.98
C ALA A 292 14.06 8.94 -13.65
N GLU A 293 13.81 7.74 -13.10
CA GLU A 293 12.48 7.32 -12.66
C GLU A 293 12.02 8.12 -11.43
N LEU A 294 12.94 8.37 -10.48
CA LEU A 294 12.68 9.24 -9.33
C LEU A 294 12.25 10.63 -9.78
N GLU A 295 13.00 11.25 -10.69
CA GLU A 295 12.73 12.60 -11.18
C GLU A 295 11.37 12.69 -11.89
N GLY A 296 11.04 11.73 -12.76
CA GLY A 296 9.73 11.68 -13.42
C GLY A 296 8.57 11.50 -12.44
N LEU A 297 8.74 10.67 -11.41
CA LEU A 297 7.74 10.50 -10.35
C LEU A 297 7.62 11.74 -9.44
N LYS A 298 8.75 12.39 -9.14
CA LYS A 298 8.83 13.64 -8.37
C LYS A 298 8.06 14.75 -9.07
N GLU A 299 8.33 14.99 -10.35
CA GLU A 299 7.64 16.02 -11.13
C GLU A 299 6.12 15.80 -11.16
N LYS A 300 5.70 14.55 -11.40
CA LYS A 300 4.28 14.18 -11.39
C LYS A 300 3.61 14.40 -10.03
N LEU A 301 4.29 14.11 -8.92
CA LEU A 301 3.76 14.32 -7.58
C LEU A 301 3.71 15.81 -7.21
N LEU A 302 4.74 16.59 -7.57
CA LEU A 302 4.77 18.04 -7.37
C LEU A 302 3.68 18.75 -8.18
N GLY A 303 3.44 18.34 -9.42
CA GLY A 303 2.34 18.86 -10.24
C GLY A 303 0.97 18.61 -9.59
N LYS A 304 0.76 17.40 -9.04
CA LYS A 304 -0.46 17.06 -8.30
C LYS A 304 -0.59 17.84 -6.99
N GLU A 305 0.50 18.01 -6.26
CA GLU A 305 0.54 18.80 -5.03
C GLU A 305 0.15 20.25 -5.29
N LYS A 306 0.76 20.88 -6.31
CA LYS A 306 0.44 22.25 -6.71
C LYS A 306 -1.03 22.41 -7.06
N ALA A 307 -1.58 21.48 -7.87
CA ALA A 307 -3.00 21.50 -8.22
C ALA A 307 -3.91 21.37 -6.98
N ALA A 308 -3.59 20.43 -6.08
CA ALA A 308 -4.35 20.21 -4.86
C ALA A 308 -4.24 21.39 -3.87
N LEU A 309 -3.08 22.04 -3.77
CA LEU A 309 -2.88 23.24 -2.96
C LEU A 309 -3.71 24.42 -3.47
N THR A 310 -3.70 24.66 -4.78
CA THR A 310 -4.54 25.69 -5.41
C THR A 310 -6.02 25.41 -5.14
N MET A 311 -6.47 24.16 -5.31
CA MET A 311 -7.83 23.77 -4.96
C MET A 311 -8.15 23.95 -3.48
N ASN A 312 -7.21 23.69 -2.58
CA ASN A 312 -7.41 23.87 -1.14
C ASN A 312 -7.54 25.35 -0.78
N MET A 313 -6.70 26.22 -1.36
CA MET A 313 -6.81 27.67 -1.17
C MET A 313 -8.16 28.22 -1.61
N HIS A 314 -8.61 27.87 -2.82
CA HIS A 314 -9.94 28.26 -3.28
C HIS A 314 -11.03 27.69 -2.37
N ALA A 315 -10.90 26.42 -1.97
CA ALA A 315 -11.89 25.79 -1.12
C ALA A 315 -11.99 26.44 0.28
N GLU A 316 -10.88 26.88 0.86
CA GLU A 316 -10.85 27.60 2.14
C GLU A 316 -11.45 28.99 2.03
N SER A 317 -11.18 29.71 0.93
CA SER A 317 -11.80 31.00 0.64
C SER A 317 -13.31 30.88 0.52
N ASP A 318 -13.79 29.93 -0.28
CA ASP A 318 -15.24 29.69 -0.47
C ASP A 318 -15.91 29.24 0.83
N GLN A 319 -15.21 28.42 1.64
CA GLN A 319 -15.72 27.98 2.94
C GLN A 319 -15.95 29.16 3.88
N LEU A 320 -15.05 30.15 3.88
CA LEU A 320 -15.22 31.37 4.67
C LEU A 320 -16.46 32.15 4.21
N LEU A 321 -16.61 32.35 2.90
CA LEU A 321 -17.76 33.06 2.33
C LEU A 321 -19.08 32.38 2.70
N TYR A 322 -19.21 31.08 2.44
CA TYR A 322 -20.44 30.34 2.75
C TYR A 322 -20.71 30.24 4.25
N SER A 323 -19.67 30.22 5.09
CA SER A 323 -19.84 30.25 6.55
C SER A 323 -20.44 31.56 7.03
N GLN A 324 -19.98 32.69 6.49
CA GLN A 324 -20.48 34.02 6.84
C GLN A 324 -21.94 34.19 6.41
N GLU A 325 -22.26 33.79 5.18
CA GLU A 325 -23.63 33.82 4.65
C GLU A 325 -24.58 32.97 5.50
N TYR A 326 -24.20 31.72 5.77
CA TYR A 326 -25.00 30.81 6.59
C TYR A 326 -25.17 31.31 8.03
N ASP A 327 -24.11 31.83 8.66
CA ASP A 327 -24.17 32.33 10.04
C ASP A 327 -25.11 33.53 10.20
N VAL A 328 -25.13 34.43 9.19
CA VAL A 328 -26.08 35.56 9.17
C VAL A 328 -27.50 35.03 9.02
N LEU A 329 -27.77 34.20 8.02
CA LEU A 329 -29.12 33.69 7.75
C LEU A 329 -29.65 32.83 8.92
N LYS A 330 -28.80 32.02 9.54
CA LYS A 330 -29.13 31.20 10.71
C LYS A 330 -29.53 32.04 11.93
N LYS A 331 -28.94 33.23 12.11
CA LYS A 331 -29.34 34.17 13.17
C LYS A 331 -30.71 34.80 12.90
N ILE A 332 -31.07 34.97 11.62
CA ILE A 332 -32.30 35.64 11.18
C ILE A 332 -33.47 34.67 11.08
N GLU A 333 -33.24 33.42 10.68
CA GLU A 333 -34.29 32.41 10.45
C GLU A 333 -35.30 32.25 11.61
N PRO A 334 -34.90 32.25 12.90
CA PRO A 334 -35.86 32.18 14.00
C PRO A 334 -36.81 33.39 14.03
N LEU A 335 -36.30 34.58 13.71
CA LEU A 335 -37.12 35.79 13.63
C LEU A 335 -38.06 35.75 12.42
N ALA A 336 -37.58 35.30 11.26
CA ALA A 336 -38.41 35.12 10.08
C ALA A 336 -39.54 34.09 10.31
N THR A 337 -39.27 33.06 11.10
CA THR A 337 -40.28 32.05 11.48
C THR A 337 -41.33 32.64 12.41
N LEU A 338 -40.91 33.30 13.49
CA LEU A 338 -41.82 34.01 14.40
C LEU A 338 -42.67 35.06 13.68
N LEU A 339 -42.06 35.85 12.80
CA LEU A 339 -42.75 36.86 12.01
C LEU A 339 -43.75 36.22 11.04
N SER A 340 -43.37 35.14 10.37
CA SER A 340 -44.28 34.38 9.48
C SER A 340 -45.52 33.89 10.22
N ASP A 341 -45.35 33.38 11.45
CA ASP A 341 -46.47 32.88 12.27
C ASP A 341 -47.36 34.04 12.72
N ALA A 342 -46.77 35.15 13.16
CA ALA A 342 -47.50 36.35 13.54
C ALA A 342 -48.28 36.97 12.37
N LEU A 343 -47.69 37.00 11.16
CA LEU A 343 -48.35 37.45 9.92
C LEU A 343 -49.49 36.53 9.46
N SER A 344 -49.56 35.28 9.94
CA SER A 344 -50.67 34.38 9.61
C SER A 344 -51.93 34.68 10.43
N THR A 345 -51.76 35.32 11.60
CA THR A 345 -52.84 35.68 12.54
C THR A 345 -53.04 37.19 12.66
N SER A 346 -52.48 37.96 11.73
CA SER A 346 -52.55 39.43 11.76
C SER A 346 -53.96 39.94 11.43
N THR A 347 -54.35 41.03 12.07
CA THR A 347 -55.59 41.76 11.78
C THR A 347 -55.37 42.68 10.58
N ASN A 348 -56.32 42.65 9.65
CA ASN A 348 -56.33 43.56 8.51
C ASN A 348 -56.54 45.03 8.97
N TRP A 349 -55.84 45.97 8.32
CA TRP A 349 -55.88 47.39 8.66
C TRP A 349 -57.29 48.00 8.59
N GLU A 350 -58.04 47.73 7.53
CA GLU A 350 -59.40 48.26 7.33
C GLU A 350 -60.40 47.70 8.36
N SER A 351 -60.23 46.45 8.78
CA SER A 351 -61.03 45.87 9.87
C SER A 351 -60.67 46.48 11.22
N ALA A 352 -59.37 46.64 11.50
CA ALA A 352 -58.91 47.24 12.74
C ALA A 352 -59.33 48.71 12.86
N ASP A 353 -59.43 49.44 11.75
CA ASP A 353 -59.84 50.85 11.75
C ASP A 353 -61.31 51.04 12.15
N LYS A 354 -62.18 50.11 11.73
CA LYS A 354 -63.62 50.13 12.06
C LYS A 354 -63.89 49.81 13.52
N ASP A 355 -63.19 48.80 14.04
CA ASP A 355 -63.43 48.24 15.38
C ASP A 355 -62.35 48.66 16.39
N ALA A 356 -61.65 49.77 16.13
CA ALA A 356 -60.44 50.17 16.87
C ALA A 356 -60.66 50.34 18.38
N SER A 357 -61.84 50.82 18.78
CA SER A 357 -62.25 50.99 20.18
C SER A 357 -62.55 49.66 20.88
N GLU A 358 -62.72 48.57 20.15
CA GLU A 358 -63.02 47.24 20.71
C GLU A 358 -61.75 46.39 20.87
N ILE A 359 -60.63 46.78 20.24
CA ILE A 359 -59.35 46.05 20.28
C ILE A 359 -58.67 46.23 21.64
N LYS A 360 -58.68 45.16 22.44
CA LYS A 360 -58.04 45.08 23.77
C LYS A 360 -56.78 44.23 23.71
N LEU A 361 -55.66 44.86 23.35
CA LEU A 361 -54.34 44.21 23.32
C LEU A 361 -53.36 44.88 24.28
N GLN A 362 -52.48 44.11 24.90
CA GLN A 362 -51.40 44.69 25.71
C GLN A 362 -50.38 45.42 24.82
N ARG A 363 -50.06 44.85 23.67
CA ARG A 363 -49.12 45.41 22.70
C ARG A 363 -49.66 45.23 21.28
N ALA A 364 -49.47 46.23 20.42
CA ALA A 364 -49.79 46.13 19.00
C ALA A 364 -48.61 46.58 18.13
N LEU A 365 -48.37 45.85 17.05
CA LEU A 365 -47.41 46.23 16.00
C LEU A 365 -48.18 46.71 14.78
N LEU A 366 -47.96 47.98 14.41
CA LEU A 366 -48.55 48.62 13.24
C LEU A 366 -47.57 48.51 12.06
N LEU A 367 -48.01 47.87 10.98
CA LEU A 367 -47.20 47.62 9.79
C LEU A 367 -47.85 48.27 8.56
N CYS A 368 -47.42 49.50 8.26
CA CYS A 368 -47.85 50.30 7.11
C CYS A 368 -46.72 51.19 6.59
N GLU A 369 -46.83 51.58 5.33
CA GLU A 369 -45.87 52.43 4.61
C GLU A 369 -45.83 53.88 5.08
N ASP A 370 -47.00 54.44 5.42
CA ASP A 370 -47.16 55.86 5.77
C ASP A 370 -47.19 56.05 7.29
N GLU A 371 -46.41 57.03 7.76
CA GLU A 371 -46.34 57.41 9.17
C GLU A 371 -47.64 58.09 9.65
N ASN A 372 -48.33 58.82 8.77
CA ASN A 372 -49.60 59.49 9.09
C ASN A 372 -50.70 58.47 9.38
N ASP A 373 -50.81 57.43 8.54
CA ASP A 373 -51.76 56.34 8.75
C ASP A 373 -51.48 55.61 10.07
N ALA A 374 -50.21 55.38 10.38
CA ALA A 374 -49.79 54.79 11.64
C ALA A 374 -50.18 55.66 12.83
N SER A 375 -49.99 56.97 12.71
CA SER A 375 -50.35 57.96 13.73
C SER A 375 -51.86 57.99 13.98
N GLU A 376 -52.67 58.00 12.90
CA GLU A 376 -54.14 57.98 13.00
C GLU A 376 -54.63 56.69 13.71
N MET A 377 -54.14 55.53 13.26
CA MET A 377 -54.46 54.25 13.90
C MET A 377 -54.01 54.21 15.37
N ASN A 378 -52.85 54.81 15.66
CA ASN A 378 -52.34 54.93 17.02
C ASN A 378 -53.27 55.75 17.93
N PHE A 379 -53.92 56.80 17.42
CA PHE A 379 -54.96 57.55 18.15
C PHE A 379 -56.25 56.73 18.35
N LYS A 380 -56.69 56.00 17.33
CA LYS A 380 -57.94 55.21 17.38
C LYS A 380 -57.88 54.02 18.36
N LEU A 381 -56.71 53.38 18.51
CA LEU A 381 -56.51 52.22 19.39
C LEU A 381 -56.41 52.59 20.88
N THR A 382 -57.44 53.21 21.46
CA THR A 382 -57.42 53.79 22.82
C THR A 382 -57.16 52.78 23.93
N HIS A 383 -57.53 51.51 23.74
CA HIS A 383 -57.39 50.46 24.75
C HIS A 383 -56.10 49.62 24.63
N VAL A 384 -55.20 49.96 23.71
CA VAL A 384 -53.90 49.28 23.54
C VAL A 384 -52.81 50.01 24.32
N GLN A 385 -52.13 49.32 25.24
CA GLN A 385 -51.18 49.97 26.17
C GLN A 385 -49.87 50.40 25.50
N ARG A 386 -49.31 49.59 24.60
CA ARG A 386 -48.06 49.91 23.89
C ARG A 386 -48.19 49.63 22.40
N LYS A 387 -47.84 50.61 21.59
CA LYS A 387 -47.92 50.52 20.13
C LYS A 387 -46.54 50.77 19.56
N LEU A 388 -46.20 50.05 18.49
CA LEU A 388 -44.96 50.23 17.75
C LEU A 388 -45.30 50.27 16.28
N TRP A 389 -44.80 51.27 15.56
CA TRP A 389 -44.90 51.33 14.11
C TRP A 389 -43.57 50.93 13.48
N VAL A 390 -43.65 50.16 12.39
CA VAL A 390 -42.51 49.82 11.55
C VAL A 390 -42.95 49.92 10.10
N ASN A 391 -42.17 50.64 9.28
CA ASN A 391 -42.35 50.63 7.83
C ASN A 391 -41.88 49.28 7.26
N PRO A 392 -42.78 48.44 6.74
CA PRO A 392 -42.44 47.10 6.26
C PRO A 392 -41.58 47.11 4.98
N PHE A 393 -41.59 48.20 4.21
CA PHE A 393 -40.82 48.34 2.98
C PHE A 393 -39.37 48.80 3.20
N SER A 394 -39.01 49.14 4.44
CA SER A 394 -37.60 49.30 4.85
C SER A 394 -36.82 47.99 4.80
N ILE A 395 -37.54 46.85 4.86
CA ILE A 395 -36.98 45.50 4.76
C ILE A 395 -37.06 45.06 3.30
N GLN A 396 -35.97 45.17 2.56
CA GLN A 396 -35.94 44.83 1.13
C GLN A 396 -35.39 43.43 0.88
N LYS A 397 -34.46 42.99 1.74
CA LYS A 397 -33.78 41.70 1.65
C LYS A 397 -33.87 40.92 2.97
N PRO A 398 -33.63 39.60 2.96
CA PRO A 398 -33.59 38.79 4.17
C PRO A 398 -32.67 39.35 5.28
N GLU A 399 -31.52 39.91 4.93
CA GLU A 399 -30.57 40.49 5.88
C GLU A 399 -31.14 41.72 6.61
N ASP A 400 -32.05 42.47 5.98
CA ASP A 400 -32.68 43.64 6.57
C ASP A 400 -33.60 43.29 7.75
N LEU A 401 -34.01 42.02 7.88
CA LEU A 401 -34.72 41.56 9.08
C LEU A 401 -33.88 41.74 10.36
N THR A 402 -32.56 41.87 10.25
CA THR A 402 -31.70 42.22 11.41
C THR A 402 -31.99 43.61 11.96
N GLN A 403 -32.51 44.53 11.14
CA GLN A 403 -32.92 45.87 11.56
C GLN A 403 -34.09 45.82 12.54
N LEU A 404 -34.93 44.78 12.45
CA LEU A 404 -35.94 44.49 13.45
C LEU A 404 -35.23 44.03 14.73
N LYS A 405 -34.92 44.97 15.64
CA LYS A 405 -34.29 44.70 16.94
C LYS A 405 -35.04 43.58 17.67
N SER A 406 -34.54 42.35 17.54
CA SER A 406 -35.28 41.13 17.85
C SER A 406 -35.77 41.09 19.30
N LYS A 407 -35.01 41.66 20.25
CA LYS A 407 -35.42 41.77 21.65
C LYS A 407 -36.65 42.66 21.86
N ILE A 408 -36.75 43.78 21.14
CA ILE A 408 -37.87 44.71 21.27
C ILE A 408 -39.09 44.12 20.56
N ILE A 409 -38.90 43.70 19.30
CA ILE A 409 -40.00 43.27 18.43
C ILE A 409 -40.60 41.93 18.83
N ARG A 410 -39.83 40.99 19.38
CA ARG A 410 -40.37 39.69 19.82
C ARG A 410 -41.58 39.82 20.73
N SER A 411 -41.58 40.81 21.62
CA SER A 411 -42.69 41.06 22.54
C SER A 411 -43.98 41.57 21.86
N TYR A 412 -43.90 41.97 20.60
CA TYR A 412 -45.01 42.44 19.77
C TYR A 412 -45.46 41.39 18.74
N LEU A 413 -44.76 40.26 18.59
CA LEU A 413 -45.09 39.20 17.63
C LEU A 413 -46.06 38.14 18.18
N ASN A 414 -46.91 38.51 19.15
CA ASN A 414 -47.94 37.61 19.66
C ASN A 414 -49.06 37.41 18.62
N PRO A 415 -49.74 36.25 18.59
CA PRO A 415 -50.87 36.02 17.69
C PRO A 415 -51.94 37.10 17.83
N GLY A 416 -52.42 37.65 16.70
CA GLY A 416 -53.42 38.73 16.70
C GLY A 416 -52.92 40.12 17.10
N ALA A 417 -51.64 40.27 17.48
CA ALA A 417 -51.09 41.56 17.91
C ALA A 417 -50.60 42.44 16.74
N LEU A 418 -50.62 41.93 15.51
CA LEU A 418 -50.19 42.66 14.32
C LEU A 418 -51.40 43.27 13.62
N ILE A 419 -51.34 44.57 13.34
CA ILE A 419 -52.29 45.28 12.47
C ILE A 419 -51.51 45.71 11.23
N ILE A 420 -51.92 45.22 10.07
CA ILE A 420 -51.12 45.31 8.85
C ILE A 420 -51.95 45.62 7.61
N LYS A 421 -51.41 46.48 6.73
CA LYS A 421 -51.99 46.74 5.41
C LYS A 421 -51.79 45.55 4.44
N PRO A 422 -52.69 45.33 3.47
CA PRO A 422 -52.59 44.19 2.55
C PRO A 422 -51.27 44.13 1.74
N ALA A 423 -50.78 45.28 1.27
CA ALA A 423 -49.54 45.35 0.50
C ALA A 423 -48.31 44.97 1.35
N ALA A 424 -48.24 45.50 2.57
CA ALA A 424 -47.22 45.18 3.57
C ALA A 424 -47.22 43.68 3.93
N LEU A 425 -48.41 43.09 4.10
CA LEU A 425 -48.56 41.67 4.41
C LEU A 425 -47.96 40.78 3.32
N LYS A 426 -48.28 41.08 2.05
CA LYS A 426 -47.75 40.35 0.90
C LYS A 426 -46.22 40.49 0.80
N HIS A 427 -45.69 41.69 1.02
CA HIS A 427 -44.26 41.97 1.00
C HIS A 427 -43.50 41.19 2.09
N LEU A 428 -43.90 41.31 3.35
CA LEU A 428 -43.22 40.64 4.45
C LEU A 428 -43.34 39.12 4.39
N LYS A 429 -44.49 38.57 3.95
CA LYS A 429 -44.62 37.12 3.70
C LYS A 429 -43.63 36.63 2.65
N LYS A 430 -43.42 37.41 1.57
CA LYS A 430 -42.41 37.09 0.56
C LYS A 430 -41.00 37.09 1.15
N ILE A 431 -40.63 38.11 1.93
CA ILE A 431 -39.31 38.18 2.59
C ILE A 431 -39.09 37.01 3.55
N CYS A 432 -40.09 36.66 4.37
CA CYS A 432 -39.98 35.52 5.30
C CYS A 432 -39.79 34.19 4.55
N LEU A 433 -40.53 33.98 3.46
CA LEU A 433 -40.40 32.79 2.62
C LEU A 433 -39.01 32.73 1.96
N GLN A 434 -38.56 33.86 1.40
CA GLN A 434 -37.23 33.98 0.78
C GLN A 434 -36.12 33.69 1.79
N THR A 435 -36.20 34.25 2.99
CA THR A 435 -35.23 34.02 4.08
C THR A 435 -35.12 32.53 4.43
N LYS A 436 -36.25 31.84 4.59
CA LYS A 436 -36.26 30.39 4.88
C LYS A 436 -35.64 29.58 3.74
N GLN A 437 -35.87 29.97 2.49
CA GLN A 437 -35.32 29.28 1.33
C GLN A 437 -33.81 29.53 1.17
N GLU A 438 -33.37 30.77 1.35
CA GLU A 438 -31.96 31.14 1.29
C GLU A 438 -31.17 30.50 2.43
N CYS A 439 -31.70 30.45 3.65
CA CYS A 439 -31.05 29.76 4.76
C CYS A 439 -30.79 28.27 4.43
N LYS A 440 -31.79 27.56 3.88
CA LYS A 440 -31.65 26.17 3.44
C LYS A 440 -30.64 26.01 2.29
N ASN A 441 -30.61 26.96 1.36
CA ASN A 441 -29.66 26.92 0.24
C ASN A 441 -28.22 27.16 0.72
N ALA A 442 -28.02 28.15 1.60
CA ALA A 442 -26.74 28.47 2.22
C ALA A 442 -26.23 27.30 3.07
N GLU A 443 -27.09 26.64 3.84
CA GLU A 443 -26.72 25.44 4.60
C GLU A 443 -26.22 24.31 3.69
N LYS A 444 -26.92 24.05 2.58
CA LYS A 444 -26.50 23.04 1.59
C LYS A 444 -25.16 23.41 0.95
N ALA A 445 -24.96 24.68 0.58
CA ALA A 445 -23.72 25.17 -0.01
C ALA A 445 -22.55 25.04 0.98
N PHE A 446 -22.74 25.50 2.22
CA PHE A 446 -21.78 25.38 3.31
C PHE A 446 -21.36 23.93 3.57
N ASN A 447 -22.32 23.01 3.68
CA ASN A 447 -22.04 21.60 3.92
C ASN A 447 -21.33 20.94 2.74
N ARG A 448 -21.73 21.25 1.49
CA ARG A 448 -21.06 20.78 0.29
C ARG A 448 -19.60 21.25 0.24
N GLN A 449 -19.36 22.52 0.57
CA GLN A 449 -18.02 23.09 0.57
C GLN A 449 -17.13 22.46 1.64
N LYS A 450 -17.69 22.18 2.82
CA LYS A 450 -16.99 21.49 3.91
C LYS A 450 -16.51 20.10 3.49
N GLU A 451 -17.31 19.36 2.73
CA GLU A 451 -16.90 18.05 2.18
C GLU A 451 -15.82 18.17 1.10
N ILE A 452 -15.88 19.20 0.22
CA ILE A 452 -14.82 19.49 -0.74
C ILE A 452 -13.50 19.73 0.00
N LEU A 453 -13.51 20.61 1.00
CA LEU A 453 -12.33 20.93 1.81
C LEU A 453 -11.74 19.69 2.49
N LYS A 454 -12.59 18.83 3.05
CA LYS A 454 -12.17 17.56 3.67
C LYS A 454 -11.52 16.63 2.65
N LYS A 455 -12.09 16.52 1.45
CA LYS A 455 -11.56 15.69 0.36
C LYS A 455 -10.20 16.19 -0.11
N THR A 456 -10.05 17.49 -0.35
CA THR A 456 -8.78 18.10 -0.76
C THR A 456 -7.69 17.94 0.31
N LYS A 457 -8.03 18.13 1.60
CA LYS A 457 -7.09 17.88 2.70
C LYS A 457 -6.66 16.41 2.79
N SER A 458 -7.56 15.48 2.51
CA SER A 458 -7.22 14.06 2.43
C SER A 458 -6.31 13.74 1.24
N GLU A 459 -6.54 14.38 0.10
CA GLU A 459 -5.71 14.23 -1.09
C GLU A 459 -4.28 14.74 -0.86
N LEU A 460 -4.12 15.92 -0.26
CA LEU A 460 -2.82 16.46 0.14
C LEU A 460 -2.06 15.51 1.07
N LYS A 461 -2.74 14.93 2.07
CA LYS A 461 -2.14 13.89 2.95
C LYS A 461 -1.70 12.65 2.18
N MET A 462 -2.51 12.20 1.20
CA MET A 462 -2.15 11.06 0.37
C MET A 462 -0.94 11.36 -0.52
N ILE A 463 -0.87 12.56 -1.10
CA ILE A 463 0.28 13.02 -1.89
C ILE A 463 1.53 13.03 -1.01
N GLN A 464 1.45 13.63 0.19
CA GLN A 464 2.59 13.64 1.13
C GLN A 464 3.04 12.22 1.51
N SER A 465 2.10 11.29 1.75
CA SER A 465 2.44 9.89 2.02
C SER A 465 3.16 9.23 0.83
N LYS A 466 2.75 9.52 -0.40
CA LYS A 466 3.42 9.02 -1.62
C LYS A 466 4.81 9.63 -1.78
N LYS A 467 4.99 10.93 -1.49
CA LYS A 467 6.30 11.60 -1.49
C LYS A 467 7.25 10.94 -0.48
N ASN A 468 6.79 10.73 0.75
CA ASN A 468 7.57 10.06 1.80
C ASN A 468 7.94 8.63 1.42
N LYS A 469 7.01 7.87 0.83
CA LYS A 469 7.27 6.50 0.33
C LYS A 469 8.36 6.48 -0.74
N LEU A 470 8.25 7.37 -1.71
CA LEU A 470 9.23 7.46 -2.80
C LEU A 470 10.62 7.82 -2.28
N ALA A 471 10.70 8.79 -1.35
CA ALA A 471 11.95 9.17 -0.70
C ALA A 471 12.57 8.02 0.09
N LEU A 472 11.76 7.25 0.84
CA LEU A 472 12.23 6.07 1.57
C LEU A 472 12.77 4.98 0.64
N SER A 473 12.09 4.69 -0.47
CA SER A 473 12.57 3.71 -1.44
C SER A 473 13.89 4.14 -2.10
N TRP A 474 14.02 5.44 -2.42
CA TRP A 474 15.27 6.01 -2.93
C TRP A 474 16.42 5.88 -1.92
N LEU A 475 16.20 6.28 -0.67
CA LEU A 475 17.18 6.16 0.40
C LEU A 475 17.58 4.70 0.65
N GLU A 476 16.60 3.80 0.77
CA GLU A 476 16.88 2.38 1.06
C GLU A 476 17.68 1.72 -0.08
N THR A 477 17.39 2.04 -1.34
CA THR A 477 18.12 1.50 -2.50
C THR A 477 19.57 1.98 -2.50
N ASN A 478 19.80 3.30 -2.42
CA ASN A 478 21.15 3.85 -2.49
C ASN A 478 22.00 3.52 -1.25
N LEU A 479 21.42 3.49 -0.05
CA LEU A 479 22.14 3.09 1.16
C LEU A 479 22.53 1.60 1.12
N LYS A 480 21.69 0.73 0.52
CA LYS A 480 22.05 -0.68 0.27
C LYS A 480 23.22 -0.79 -0.70
N GLU A 481 23.23 -0.01 -1.77
CA GLU A 481 24.33 0.01 -2.74
C GLU A 481 25.65 0.45 -2.10
N LEU A 482 25.63 1.52 -1.29
CA LEU A 482 26.81 1.95 -0.51
C LEU A 482 27.28 0.86 0.47
N LEU A 483 26.36 0.26 1.21
CA LEU A 483 26.67 -0.84 2.12
C LEU A 483 27.27 -2.04 1.41
N PHE A 484 26.78 -2.39 0.22
CA PHE A 484 27.28 -3.52 -0.56
C PHE A 484 28.66 -3.23 -1.15
N ARG A 485 28.89 -2.01 -1.66
CA ARG A 485 30.18 -1.53 -2.18
C ARG A 485 31.28 -1.67 -1.12
N ASP A 486 30.99 -1.24 0.11
CA ASP A 486 31.98 -1.16 1.19
C ASP A 486 31.86 -2.31 2.20
N LEU A 487 31.11 -3.37 1.88
CA LEU A 487 30.86 -4.49 2.79
C LEU A 487 32.16 -5.16 3.27
N GLN A 488 33.16 -5.23 2.40
CA GLN A 488 34.48 -5.79 2.72
C GLN A 488 35.24 -4.92 3.74
N LEU A 489 34.99 -3.62 3.75
CA LEU A 489 35.61 -2.68 4.69
C LEU A 489 34.94 -2.73 6.08
N LEU A 490 33.78 -3.38 6.20
CA LEU A 490 33.13 -3.64 7.48
C LEU A 490 33.63 -4.93 8.15
N HIS A 491 34.34 -5.78 7.41
CA HIS A 491 34.99 -6.97 7.93
C HIS A 491 36.46 -6.66 8.22
N SER A 492 36.78 -6.42 9.48
CA SER A 492 38.15 -6.33 9.98
C SER A 492 38.82 -7.71 9.90
N ASP A 493 39.61 -7.98 8.86
CA ASP A 493 40.65 -9.01 8.88
C ASP A 493 41.71 -8.60 9.91
N SER A 494 41.47 -8.96 11.17
CA SER A 494 42.48 -8.89 12.22
C SER A 494 43.34 -10.15 12.15
N GLY A 495 44.47 -10.06 11.44
CA GLY A 495 45.56 -11.02 11.61
C GLY A 495 46.39 -11.33 10.38
N ILE A 496 47.15 -10.36 9.88
CA ILE A 496 48.48 -10.64 9.33
C ILE A 496 49.43 -9.56 9.87
N ALA A 497 50.05 -9.87 11.00
CA ALA A 497 51.32 -9.28 11.41
C ALA A 497 52.30 -10.45 11.56
N GLU A 498 53.37 -10.38 10.77
CA GLU A 498 54.66 -11.12 10.79
C GLU A 498 54.70 -12.58 11.28
#